data_AF-A0A3S1M7Q1-F1
#
_entry.id   AF-A0A3S1M7Q1-F1
#
_cell.length_a   1.000
_cell.length_b   1.000
_cell.length_c   1.000
_cell.angle_alpha   90.00
_cell.angle_beta   90.00
_cell.angle_gamma   90.00
#
_symmetry.space_group_name_H-M   'P 1'
#
loop_
_entity.id
_entity.type
_entity.pdbx_description
1 polymer ?
#
loop_
_entity_poly.entity_id
_entity_poly.type
_entity_poly.pdbx_seq_one_letter_code
_entity_poly.pdbx_strand_id
1 'polypeptide(L)'
;MSEPVSPTEPEPQPHEEAPEPRREPVFNLPPVVQAVVAICLVVYLAENYLLTPAQDDTFVSTFAFTPAFYSGLYPPSVYLLVQPFTYAFMHGSWAHLLVNMVWL
;
A
#
# COMPACT_ATOMS: atom_id res chain seq x y z
N MET A 1 39.31 11.92 67.99
CA MET A 1 39.09 12.46 66.65
C MET A 1 38.57 11.31 65.81
N SER A 2 37.28 11.32 65.48
CA SER A 2 36.65 10.27 64.67
C SER A 2 36.58 10.80 63.24
N GLU A 3 37.33 10.20 62.33
CA GLU A 3 37.17 10.50 60.91
C GLU A 3 35.81 9.97 60.43
N PRO A 4 35.06 10.72 59.60
CA PRO A 4 33.87 10.18 58.98
C PRO A 4 34.30 9.21 57.88
N VAL A 5 33.80 7.97 57.94
CA VAL A 5 33.91 7.01 56.85
C VAL A 5 33.16 7.58 55.64
N SER A 6 33.92 7.92 54.58
CA SER A 6 33.36 8.34 53.30
C SER A 6 32.53 7.20 52.72
N PRO A 7 31.25 7.42 52.34
CA PRO A 7 30.47 6.38 51.69
C PRO A 7 31.14 5.99 50.38
N THR A 8 31.48 4.70 50.25
CA THR A 8 31.97 4.06 49.04
C THR A 8 31.11 4.45 47.84
N GLU A 9 31.73 5.06 46.84
CA GLU A 9 31.12 5.35 45.55
C GLU A 9 30.61 4.02 44.96
N PRO A 10 29.35 3.93 44.51
CA PRO A 10 28.84 2.67 43.96
C PRO A 10 29.67 2.28 42.74
N GLU A 11 30.21 1.06 42.74
CA GLU A 11 30.94 0.52 41.58
C GLU A 11 30.07 0.65 40.30
N PRO A 12 30.67 0.97 39.15
CA PRO A 12 29.94 0.95 37.88
C PRO A 12 29.45 -0.48 37.65
N GLN A 13 28.14 -0.67 37.64
CA GLN A 13 27.56 -1.97 37.33
C GLN A 13 28.04 -2.43 35.94
N PRO A 14 28.37 -3.72 35.75
CA PRO A 14 28.74 -4.26 34.46
C PRO A 14 27.69 -3.84 33.45
N HIS A 15 28.11 -3.25 32.34
CA HIS A 15 27.24 -2.82 31.26
C HIS A 15 26.24 -3.92 30.94
N GLU A 16 25.00 -3.73 31.41
CA GLU A 16 23.88 -4.60 31.11
C GLU A 16 23.77 -4.58 29.58
N GLU A 17 24.13 -5.71 28.98
CA GLU A 17 24.26 -5.89 27.54
C GLU A 17 22.96 -5.39 26.89
N ALA A 18 23.04 -4.23 26.23
CA ALA A 18 21.85 -3.59 25.69
C ALA A 18 21.14 -4.59 24.79
N PRO A 19 19.81 -4.81 24.96
CA PRO A 19 19.11 -5.84 24.19
C PRO A 19 19.32 -5.61 22.69
N GLU A 20 19.75 -6.65 21.99
CA GLU A 20 19.96 -6.67 20.54
C GLU A 20 18.80 -5.96 19.81
N PRO A 21 19.08 -5.01 18.90
CA PRO A 21 18.02 -4.29 18.19
C PRO A 21 17.08 -5.26 17.49
N ARG A 22 15.84 -5.34 17.98
CA ARG A 22 14.81 -6.18 17.37
C ARG A 22 14.46 -5.62 16.01
N ARG A 23 14.72 -6.39 14.95
CA ARG A 23 14.34 -6.00 13.57
C ARG A 23 12.83 -5.82 13.48
N GLU A 24 12.41 -4.61 13.12
CA GLU A 24 11.02 -4.33 12.80
C GLU A 24 10.66 -4.88 11.40
N PRO A 25 9.43 -5.35 11.19
CA PRO A 25 8.99 -5.81 9.88
C PRO A 25 9.10 -4.68 8.85
N VAL A 26 9.63 -4.98 7.67
CA VAL A 26 9.74 -4.01 6.56
C VAL A 26 8.35 -3.49 6.13
N PHE A 27 7.30 -4.28 6.35
CA PHE A 27 5.90 -3.91 6.10
C PHE A 27 5.11 -3.86 7.40
N ASN A 28 5.18 -2.73 8.11
CA ASN A 28 4.35 -2.42 9.27
C ASN A 28 3.02 -1.72 8.89
N LEU A 29 2.44 -2.10 7.75
CA LEU A 29 1.19 -1.51 7.23
C LEU A 29 -0.02 -2.34 7.66
N PRO A 30 -1.19 -1.72 7.90
CA PRO A 30 -2.44 -2.46 8.14
C PRO A 30 -2.69 -3.52 7.04
N PRO A 31 -3.18 -4.73 7.37
CA PRO A 31 -3.35 -5.81 6.38
C PRO A 31 -4.20 -5.42 5.16
N VAL A 32 -5.17 -4.52 5.35
CA VAL A 32 -6.02 -3.99 4.26
C VAL A 32 -5.21 -3.20 3.23
N VAL A 33 -4.23 -2.40 3.66
CA VAL A 33 -3.37 -1.62 2.76
C VAL A 33 -2.51 -2.56 1.93
N GLN A 34 -1.94 -3.59 2.56
CA GLN A 34 -1.16 -4.62 1.86
C GLN A 34 -2.00 -5.36 0.81
N ALA A 35 -3.27 -5.66 1.13
CA ALA A 35 -4.19 -6.29 0.19
C ALA A 35 -4.50 -5.37 -1.01
N VAL A 36 -4.75 -4.08 -0.78
CA VAL A 36 -4.99 -3.11 -1.85
C VAL A 36 -3.77 -2.98 -2.76
N VAL A 37 -2.56 -2.87 -2.19
CA VAL A 37 -1.30 -2.86 -2.98
C VAL A 37 -1.18 -4.11 -3.84
N ALA A 38 -1.44 -5.29 -3.26
CA ALA A 38 -1.36 -6.55 -3.99
C ALA A 38 -2.38 -6.62 -5.14
N ILE A 39 -3.61 -6.15 -4.93
CA ILE A 39 -4.65 -6.11 -5.97
C ILE A 39 -4.23 -5.17 -7.10
N CYS A 40 -3.77 -3.95 -6.78
CA CYS A 40 -3.30 -2.99 -7.80
C CYS A 40 -2.14 -3.56 -8.63
N LEU A 41 -1.20 -4.25 -7.98
CA LEU A 41 -0.08 -4.89 -8.68
C LEU A 41 -0.56 -6.03 -9.60
N VAL A 42 -1.46 -6.89 -9.13
CA VAL A 42 -2.01 -7.99 -9.94
C VAL A 42 -2.79 -7.46 -11.14
N VAL A 43 -3.64 -6.44 -10.93
CA VAL A 43 -4.39 -5.80 -12.01
C VAL A 43 -3.44 -5.19 -13.04
N TYR A 44 -2.45 -4.42 -12.59
CA TYR A 44 -1.44 -3.82 -13.48
C TYR A 44 -0.71 -4.88 -14.32
N LEU A 45 -0.27 -5.97 -13.68
CA LEU A 45 0.44 -7.03 -14.38
C LEU A 45 -0.47 -7.75 -15.38
N ALA A 46 -1.72 -8.03 -15.01
CA ALA A 46 -2.69 -8.66 -15.88
C ALA A 46 -2.94 -7.82 -17.14
N GLU A 47 -3.29 -6.54 -16.95
CA GLU A 47 -3.59 -5.59 -18.03
C GLU A 47 -2.39 -5.43 -18.98
N ASN A 48 -1.18 -5.24 -18.44
CA ASN A 48 -0.01 -4.89 -19.26
C ASN A 48 0.72 -6.10 -19.89
N TYR A 49 0.54 -7.31 -19.36
CA TYR A 49 1.35 -8.47 -19.77
C TYR A 49 0.56 -9.76 -20.07
N LEU A 50 -0.70 -9.88 -19.63
CA LEU A 50 -1.49 -11.11 -19.82
C LEU A 50 -2.59 -10.96 -20.88
N LEU A 51 -3.16 -9.76 -21.03
CA LEU A 51 -4.28 -9.54 -21.94
C LEU A 51 -3.82 -9.36 -23.40
N THR A 52 -4.59 -9.91 -24.33
CA THR A 52 -4.51 -9.55 -25.75
C THR A 52 -5.14 -8.17 -25.99
N PRO A 53 -4.82 -7.47 -27.09
CA PRO A 53 -5.40 -6.15 -27.36
C PRO A 53 -6.93 -6.11 -27.31
N ALA A 54 -7.61 -7.12 -27.88
CA ALA A 54 -9.08 -7.17 -27.85
C ALA A 54 -9.65 -7.42 -26.44
N GLN A 55 -8.92 -8.16 -25.60
CA GLN A 55 -9.30 -8.35 -24.20
C GLN A 55 -9.05 -7.09 -23.38
N ASP A 56 -7.97 -6.36 -23.67
CA ASP A 56 -7.65 -5.09 -23.04
C ASP A 56 -8.73 -4.03 -23.32
N ASP A 57 -9.17 -3.89 -24.58
CA ASP A 57 -10.29 -3.01 -24.93
C ASP A 57 -11.57 -3.33 -24.11
N THR A 58 -11.85 -4.62 -23.94
CA THR A 58 -12.99 -5.09 -23.13
C THR A 58 -12.77 -4.82 -21.65
N PHE A 59 -11.56 -5.05 -21.14
CA PHE A 59 -11.17 -4.83 -19.76
C PHE A 59 -11.30 -3.35 -19.39
N VAL A 60 -10.69 -2.46 -20.19
CA VAL A 60 -10.73 -1.01 -19.99
C VAL A 60 -12.17 -0.50 -20.07
N SER A 61 -12.94 -0.87 -21.10
CA SER A 61 -14.33 -0.41 -21.20
C SER A 61 -15.26 -0.91 -20.08
N THR A 62 -14.90 -2.02 -19.42
CA THR A 62 -15.64 -2.59 -18.29
C THR A 62 -15.30 -1.89 -16.97
N PHE A 63 -14.01 -1.70 -16.67
CA PHE A 63 -13.52 -1.30 -15.35
C PHE A 63 -13.07 0.16 -15.24
N ALA A 64 -12.74 0.81 -16.36
CA ALA A 64 -12.34 2.22 -16.32
C ALA A 64 -13.55 3.12 -16.07
N PHE A 65 -13.32 4.23 -15.37
CA PHE A 65 -14.36 5.21 -15.12
C PHE A 65 -14.79 5.90 -16.42
N THR A 66 -16.06 5.74 -16.81
CA THR A 66 -16.64 6.35 -18.01
C THR A 66 -17.67 7.44 -17.64
N PRO A 67 -17.27 8.73 -17.62
CA PRO A 67 -18.16 9.83 -17.23
C PRO A 67 -19.43 9.93 -18.09
N ALA A 68 -19.36 9.48 -19.35
CA ALA A 68 -20.46 9.56 -20.29
C ALA A 68 -21.75 8.89 -19.78
N PHE A 69 -21.66 7.85 -18.94
CA PHE A 69 -22.84 7.19 -18.38
C PHE A 69 -23.64 8.11 -17.43
N TYR A 70 -23.02 9.13 -16.84
CA TYR A 70 -23.70 10.09 -15.95
C TYR A 70 -24.36 11.26 -16.71
N SER A 71 -24.22 11.32 -18.04
CA SER A 71 -24.78 12.41 -18.86
C SER A 71 -26.30 12.35 -19.05
N GLY A 72 -26.93 11.20 -18.73
CA GLY A 72 -28.34 10.95 -19.03
C GLY A 72 -28.63 10.65 -20.51
N LEU A 73 -27.61 10.62 -21.37
CA LEU A 73 -27.74 10.33 -22.80
C LEU A 73 -27.72 8.82 -23.13
N TYR A 74 -27.34 7.99 -22.16
CA TYR A 74 -27.23 6.54 -22.30
C TYR A 74 -28.22 5.83 -21.35
N PRO A 75 -28.71 4.64 -21.71
CA PRO A 75 -29.50 3.82 -20.80
C PRO A 75 -28.74 3.58 -19.48
N PRO A 76 -29.44 3.52 -18.33
CA PRO A 76 -28.84 3.17 -17.05
C PRO A 76 -28.10 1.83 -17.16
N SER A 77 -26.86 1.81 -16.67
CA SER A 77 -26.00 0.64 -16.69
C SER A 77 -25.56 0.29 -15.28
N VAL A 78 -25.34 -1.00 -15.02
CA VAL A 78 -24.69 -1.49 -13.79
C VAL A 78 -23.31 -0.84 -13.59
N TYR A 79 -22.65 -0.43 -14.67
CA TYR A 79 -21.36 0.23 -14.65
C TYR A 79 -21.38 1.57 -13.91
N LEU A 80 -22.52 2.25 -13.79
CA LEU A 80 -22.68 3.46 -12.97
C LEU A 80 -22.36 3.25 -11.49
N LEU A 81 -22.49 2.02 -11.00
CA LEU A 81 -22.26 1.68 -9.60
C LEU A 81 -20.85 1.13 -9.38
N VAL A 82 -20.31 0.39 -10.36
CA VAL A 82 -19.08 -0.39 -10.20
C VAL A 82 -17.85 0.38 -10.67
N GLN A 83 -17.95 1.15 -11.75
CA GLN A 83 -16.82 1.89 -12.31
C GLN A 83 -16.21 2.92 -11.36
N PRO A 84 -16.97 3.64 -10.49
CA PRO A 84 -16.39 4.54 -9.48
C PRO A 84 -15.46 3.89 -8.45
N PHE A 85 -15.45 2.56 -8.35
CA PHE A 85 -14.57 1.84 -7.43
C PHE A 85 -13.50 1.05 -8.18
N THR A 86 -13.87 0.43 -9.29
CA THR A 86 -12.95 -0.45 -10.05
C THR A 86 -11.84 0.32 -10.75
N TYR A 87 -12.08 1.56 -11.19
CA TYR A 87 -11.06 2.38 -11.83
C TYR A 87 -9.86 2.68 -10.90
N ALA A 88 -10.06 2.69 -9.58
CA ALA A 88 -9.02 3.00 -8.61
C ALA A 88 -7.90 1.92 -8.55
N PHE A 89 -8.17 0.72 -9.07
CA PHE A 89 -7.19 -0.36 -9.12
C PHE A 89 -6.39 -0.38 -10.44
N MET A 90 -6.83 0.34 -11.47
CA MET A 90 -6.20 0.38 -12.79
C MET A 90 -5.08 1.42 -12.84
N HIS A 91 -3.94 1.07 -13.47
CA HIS A 91 -2.77 1.93 -13.53
C HIS A 91 -2.10 1.88 -14.91
N GLY A 92 -1.90 3.04 -15.55
CA GLY A 92 -1.34 3.10 -16.91
C GLY A 92 0.19 3.07 -17.02
N SER A 93 0.93 3.06 -15.90
CA SER A 93 2.40 2.96 -15.93
C SER A 93 2.98 2.54 -14.59
N TRP A 94 4.19 2.00 -14.61
CA TRP A 94 4.98 1.72 -13.40
C TRP A 94 5.16 2.95 -12.52
N ALA A 95 5.46 4.12 -13.10
CA ALA A 95 5.64 5.34 -12.32
C ALA A 95 4.36 5.73 -11.57
N HIS A 96 3.21 5.69 -12.26
CA HIS A 96 1.91 5.98 -11.64
C HIS A 96 1.58 4.97 -10.53
N LEU A 97 1.75 3.67 -10.79
CA LEU A 97 1.52 2.61 -9.79
C LEU A 97 2.39 2.82 -8.55
N LEU A 98 3.71 2.93 -8.72
CA LEU A 98 4.65 3.01 -7.61
C LEU A 98 4.45 4.27 -6.76
N VAL A 99 4.22 5.42 -7.40
CA VAL A 99 3.93 6.66 -6.68
C VAL A 99 2.63 6.52 -5.88
N ASN A 100 1.57 5.93 -6.45
CA ASN A 100 0.34 5.72 -5.69
C ASN A 100 0.53 4.77 -4.51
N MET A 101 1.31 3.68 -4.66
CA MET A 101 1.52 2.73 -3.57
C MET A 101 2.29 3.33 -2.39
N VAL A 102 3.13 4.35 -2.62
CA VAL A 102 3.85 5.06 -1.56
C VAL A 102 2.93 6.02 -0.78
N TRP A 103 1.88 6.54 -1.42
CA TRP A 103 0.93 7.51 -0.82
C TRP A 103 -0.40 6.88 -0.37
N LEU A 104 -0.53 5.56 -0.44
CA LEU A 104 -1.70 4.80 0.00
C LEU A 104 -1.75 4.64 1.52
#